data_AF-A0AAC9BPM4-F1
#
_entry.id   AF-A0AAC9BPM4-F1
#
_cell.length_a   1.000
_cell.length_b   1.000
_cell.length_c   1.000
_cell.angle_alpha   90.00
_cell.angle_beta   90.00
_cell.angle_gamma   90.00
#
_symmetry.space_group_name_H-M   'P 1'
#
loop_
_entity.id
_entity.type
_entity.pdbx_description
1 polymer ?
#
loop_
_entity_poly.entity_id
_entity_poly.type
_entity_poly.pdbx_seq_one_letter_code
_entity_poly.pdbx_strand_id
1 'polypeptide(L)'
;MKKLIISAALLALSTSCLAGGLSEEENDISKCVGFLASQKYINAKMMDSSSDIAGVKMKAVAAKNKYPSTTLRIMTDTSSNTASILVNYFTTAVKNNDKEKINELYRRGIATCKKSGLTINQANDKFTVTVDDIDDAL
;
A
#
# COMPACT_ATOMS: atom_id res chain seq x y z
N MET A 1 -11.96 -10.04 -29.09
CA MET A 1 -11.56 -10.50 -27.74
C MET A 1 -10.05 -10.40 -27.63
N LYS A 2 -9.51 -9.53 -26.77
CA LYS A 2 -8.12 -9.48 -26.25
C LYS A 2 -7.98 -8.19 -25.40
N LYS A 3 -8.55 -8.21 -24.19
CA LYS A 3 -8.39 -7.15 -23.18
C LYS A 3 -8.37 -7.78 -21.79
N LEU A 4 -7.47 -8.72 -21.56
CA LEU A 4 -7.31 -9.35 -20.26
C LEU A 4 -5.80 -9.56 -20.05
N ILE A 5 -5.36 -9.35 -18.81
CA ILE A 5 -4.04 -9.70 -18.27
C ILE A 5 -2.90 -8.66 -18.49
N ILE A 6 -3.11 -7.40 -18.13
CA ILE A 6 -1.94 -6.52 -17.79
C ILE A 6 -2.06 -5.97 -16.36
N SER A 7 -3.27 -5.69 -15.88
CA SER A 7 -3.48 -5.15 -14.53
C SER A 7 -3.17 -6.13 -13.38
N ALA A 8 -3.23 -7.45 -13.63
CA ALA A 8 -2.93 -8.46 -12.62
C ALA A 8 -1.43 -8.74 -12.43
N ALA A 9 -0.61 -8.46 -13.44
CA ALA A 9 0.81 -8.78 -13.41
C ALA A 9 1.65 -7.73 -12.65
N LEU A 10 1.29 -6.44 -12.67
CA LEU A 10 2.20 -5.39 -12.20
C LEU A 10 2.23 -5.16 -10.68
N LEU A 11 1.19 -5.50 -9.93
CA LEU A 11 1.25 -5.52 -8.46
C LEU A 11 1.96 -6.76 -7.90
N ALA A 12 2.19 -7.77 -8.75
CA ALA A 12 3.04 -8.92 -8.45
C ALA A 12 4.52 -8.66 -8.79
N LEU A 13 4.84 -7.61 -9.57
CA LEU A 13 6.19 -7.33 -10.08
C LEU A 13 7.02 -6.37 -9.21
N SER A 14 6.51 -5.87 -8.08
CA SER A 14 7.34 -5.09 -7.14
C SER A 14 8.19 -5.95 -6.19
N THR A 15 8.19 -7.28 -6.35
CA THR A 15 9.16 -8.16 -5.70
C THR A 15 10.52 -8.06 -6.40
N SER A 16 11.24 -6.96 -6.16
CA SER A 16 12.64 -6.86 -6.57
C SER A 16 13.44 -7.95 -5.86
N CYS A 17 13.95 -8.91 -6.63
CA CYS A 17 14.81 -9.99 -6.19
C CYS A 17 16.09 -9.46 -5.50
N LEU A 18 16.13 -9.57 -4.17
CA LEU A 18 17.34 -9.80 -3.40
C LEU A 18 17.08 -11.07 -2.59
N ALA A 19 18.00 -12.03 -2.66
CA ALA A 19 17.87 -13.35 -2.05
C ALA A 19 17.56 -13.22 -0.54
N GLY A 20 16.34 -13.58 -0.15
CA GLY A 20 15.74 -13.27 1.15
C GLY A 20 14.63 -12.21 1.01
N GLY A 21 13.59 -12.53 0.24
CA GLY A 21 12.46 -11.63 0.04
C GLY A 21 11.71 -11.33 1.34
N LEU A 22 10.93 -10.26 1.32
CA LEU A 22 10.00 -9.96 2.41
C LEU A 22 9.04 -11.15 2.62
N SER A 23 8.77 -11.48 3.88
CA SER A 23 7.65 -12.33 4.27
C SER A 23 6.33 -11.75 3.76
N GLU A 24 5.27 -12.56 3.78
CA GLU A 24 3.94 -12.12 3.33
C GLU A 24 3.45 -10.90 4.13
N GLU A 25 3.60 -10.94 5.47
CA GLU A 25 3.24 -9.82 6.35
C GLU A 25 4.05 -8.56 6.02
N GLU A 26 5.37 -8.69 5.86
CA GLU A 26 6.25 -7.55 5.53
C GLU A 26 5.92 -6.94 4.17
N ASN A 27 5.59 -7.78 3.17
CA ASN A 27 5.23 -7.36 1.83
C ASN A 27 3.86 -6.66 1.79
N ASP A 28 2.86 -7.21 2.49
CA ASP A 28 1.51 -6.67 2.51
C ASP A 28 1.48 -5.30 3.20
N ILE A 29 2.14 -5.14 4.36
CA ILE A 29 2.21 -3.84 5.03
C ILE A 29 2.97 -2.81 4.18
N SER A 30 4.05 -3.22 3.51
CA SER A 30 4.81 -2.33 2.61
C SER A 30 3.95 -1.83 1.46
N LYS A 31 3.14 -2.71 0.85
CA LYS A 31 2.21 -2.35 -0.23
C LYS A 31 1.06 -1.48 0.28
N CYS A 32 0.56 -1.72 1.49
CA CYS A 32 -0.44 -0.84 2.11
C CYS A 32 0.11 0.58 2.34
N VAL A 33 1.31 0.71 2.92
CA VAL A 33 1.96 2.02 3.09
C VAL A 33 2.15 2.70 1.74
N GLY A 34 2.58 1.96 0.71
CA GLY A 34 2.74 2.48 -0.65
C GLY A 34 1.41 2.96 -1.25
N PHE A 35 0.32 2.23 -1.02
CA PHE A 35 -1.03 2.65 -1.41
C PHE A 35 -1.43 3.97 -0.74
N LEU A 36 -1.29 4.08 0.58
CA LEU A 36 -1.65 5.31 1.31
C LEU A 36 -0.77 6.50 0.91
N ALA A 37 0.53 6.28 0.71
CA ALA A 37 1.45 7.28 0.18
C ALA A 37 1.03 7.75 -1.22
N SER A 38 0.60 6.84 -2.11
CA SER A 38 0.11 7.23 -3.43
C SER A 38 -1.13 8.14 -3.35
N GLN A 39 -2.05 7.88 -2.42
CA GLN A 39 -3.24 8.73 -2.23
C GLN A 39 -2.84 10.13 -1.76
N LYS A 40 -1.88 10.22 -0.83
CA LYS A 40 -1.30 11.49 -0.38
C LYS A 40 -0.62 12.25 -1.52
N TYR A 41 0.08 11.56 -2.42
CA TYR A 41 0.72 12.18 -3.59
C TYR A 41 -0.29 12.69 -4.62
N ILE A 42 -1.40 11.97 -4.82
CA ILE A 42 -2.48 12.40 -5.71
C ILE A 42 -3.21 13.63 -5.13
N ASN A 43 -3.56 13.57 -3.85
CA ASN A 43 -4.18 14.68 -3.15
C ASN A 43 -3.92 14.58 -1.64
N ALA A 44 -3.09 15.47 -1.12
CA ALA A 44 -2.69 15.47 0.28
C ALA A 44 -3.88 15.62 1.26
N LYS A 45 -5.03 16.16 0.82
CA LYS A 45 -6.24 16.29 1.64
C LYS A 45 -7.05 15.00 1.77
N MET A 46 -6.73 13.97 0.98
CA MET A 46 -7.39 12.66 1.04
C MET A 46 -6.95 11.82 2.23
N MET A 47 -5.87 12.18 2.93
CA MET A 47 -5.46 11.49 4.15
C MET A 47 -5.89 12.34 5.34
N ASP A 48 -6.58 11.73 6.30
CA ASP A 48 -6.79 12.39 7.59
C ASP A 48 -5.44 12.58 8.31
N SER A 49 -5.36 13.63 9.14
CA SER A 49 -4.17 13.99 9.91
C SER A 49 -3.81 12.99 11.02
N SER A 50 -4.65 11.96 11.21
CA SER A 50 -4.40 10.85 12.13
C SER A 50 -3.04 10.25 11.83
N SER A 51 -2.22 10.15 12.89
CA SER A 51 -0.86 9.60 12.98
C SER A 51 -0.57 8.51 11.94
N ASP A 52 0.64 8.47 11.39
CA ASP A 52 1.11 7.49 10.39
C ASP A 52 1.09 6.04 10.92
N ILE A 53 -0.11 5.48 11.16
CA ILE A 53 -0.36 4.18 11.78
C ILE A 53 0.23 3.07 10.93
N ALA A 54 0.06 3.16 9.61
CA ALA A 54 0.61 2.18 8.69
C ALA A 54 2.16 2.20 8.70
N GLY A 55 2.77 3.38 8.73
CA GLY A 55 4.23 3.51 8.85
C GLY A 55 4.77 3.03 10.20
N VAL A 56 4.03 3.24 11.30
CA VAL A 56 4.37 2.70 12.63
C VAL A 56 4.28 1.17 12.61
N LYS A 57 3.20 0.60 12.08
CA LYS A 57 3.05 -0.87 11.96
C LYS A 57 4.14 -1.48 11.09
N MET A 58 4.49 -0.85 9.98
CA MET A 58 5.61 -1.27 9.12
C MET A 58 6.93 -1.37 9.90
N LYS A 59 7.23 -0.38 10.76
CA LYS A 59 8.42 -0.41 11.63
C LYS A 59 8.34 -1.53 12.68
N ALA A 60 7.18 -1.74 13.28
CA ALA A 60 6.97 -2.81 14.26
C ALA A 60 7.15 -4.20 13.64
N VAL A 61 6.60 -4.44 12.45
CA VAL A 61 6.78 -5.69 11.70
C VAL A 61 8.26 -5.90 11.35
N ALA A 62 8.95 -4.87 10.85
CA ALA A 62 10.38 -4.97 10.55
C ALA A 62 11.22 -5.31 11.79
N ALA A 63 10.85 -4.80 12.97
CA ALA A 63 11.56 -5.04 14.23
C ALA A 63 11.52 -6.50 14.69
N LYS A 64 10.54 -7.30 14.24
CA LYS A 64 10.44 -8.74 14.54
C LYS A 64 11.48 -9.58 13.77
N ASN A 65 12.08 -9.04 12.72
CA ASN A 65 13.03 -9.76 11.86
C ASN A 65 14.43 -9.85 12.52
N LYS A 66 15.23 -10.86 12.13
CA LYS A 66 16.64 -10.97 12.52
C LYS A 66 17.49 -9.77 12.08
N TYR A 67 17.13 -9.12 10.98
CA TYR A 67 17.83 -7.95 10.44
C TYR A 67 16.92 -6.72 10.27
N PRO A 68 16.46 -6.08 11.37
CA PRO A 68 15.40 -5.06 11.34
C PRO A 68 15.67 -3.87 10.40
N SER A 69 16.90 -3.35 10.40
CA SER A 69 17.25 -2.18 9.59
C SER A 69 17.24 -2.49 8.09
N THR A 70 17.78 -3.64 7.70
CA THR A 70 17.76 -4.10 6.31
C THR A 70 16.34 -4.39 5.85
N THR A 71 15.55 -5.09 6.68
CA THR A 71 14.14 -5.36 6.42
C THR A 71 13.36 -4.07 6.23
N LEU A 72 13.47 -3.11 7.16
CA LEU A 72 12.77 -1.83 7.07
C LEU A 72 13.17 -1.04 5.81
N ARG A 73 14.44 -1.09 5.41
CA ARG A 73 14.90 -0.46 4.17
C ARG A 73 14.20 -1.06 2.95
N ILE A 74 14.22 -2.39 2.82
CA ILE A 74 13.56 -3.09 1.71
C ILE A 74 12.06 -2.79 1.69
N MET A 75 11.39 -2.81 2.85
CA MET A 75 9.98 -2.45 2.98
C MET A 75 9.69 -1.02 2.53
N THR A 76 10.57 -0.08 2.90
CA THR A 76 10.46 1.34 2.49
C THR A 76 10.66 1.50 0.97
N ASP A 77 11.61 0.77 0.39
CA ASP A 77 11.84 0.76 -1.06
C ASP A 77 10.63 0.16 -1.79
N THR A 78 10.09 -0.95 -1.31
CA THR A 78 8.86 -1.58 -1.83
C THR A 78 7.67 -0.64 -1.75
N SER A 79 7.49 0.06 -0.63
CA SER A 79 6.44 1.05 -0.43
C SER A 79 6.57 2.22 -1.42
N SER A 80 7.77 2.78 -1.56
CA SER A 80 8.05 3.92 -2.46
C SER A 80 7.83 3.55 -3.94
N ASN A 81 8.27 2.35 -4.34
CA ASN A 81 8.05 1.82 -5.68
C ASN A 81 6.55 1.59 -5.94
N THR A 82 5.85 0.99 -4.98
CA THR A 82 4.40 0.76 -5.07
C THR A 82 3.65 2.08 -5.21
N ALA A 83 4.00 3.09 -4.41
CA ALA A 83 3.38 4.41 -4.48
C ALA A 83 3.55 5.05 -5.85
N SER A 84 4.79 5.04 -6.39
CA SER A 84 5.12 5.63 -7.69
C SER A 84 4.35 4.95 -8.83
N ILE A 85 4.27 3.62 -8.79
CA ILE A 85 3.49 2.83 -9.74
C ILE A 85 2.01 3.25 -9.68
N LEU A 86 1.42 3.27 -8.48
CA LEU A 86 0.01 3.58 -8.29
C LEU A 86 -0.35 5.00 -8.74
N VAL A 87 0.50 6.01 -8.46
CA VAL A 87 0.30 7.38 -8.95
C VAL A 87 0.23 7.42 -10.48
N ASN A 88 1.14 6.72 -11.16
CA ASN A 88 1.14 6.67 -12.63
C ASN A 88 -0.14 6.00 -13.17
N TYR A 89 -0.56 4.88 -12.56
CA TYR A 89 -1.79 4.19 -12.94
C TYR A 89 -3.03 5.04 -12.71
N PHE A 90 -3.11 5.71 -11.57
CA PHE A 90 -4.23 6.56 -11.21
C PHE A 90 -4.34 7.76 -12.15
N THR A 91 -3.23 8.48 -12.36
CA THR A 91 -3.19 9.63 -13.27
C THR A 91 -3.55 9.26 -14.70
N THR A 92 -3.11 8.09 -15.18
CA THR A 92 -3.52 7.56 -16.49
C THR A 92 -5.01 7.24 -16.54
N ALA A 93 -5.56 6.60 -15.51
CA ALA A 93 -6.99 6.27 -15.45
C ALA A 93 -7.86 7.54 -15.40
N VAL A 94 -7.45 8.56 -14.65
CA VAL A 94 -8.11 9.87 -14.60
C VAL A 94 -8.09 10.56 -15.97
N LYS A 95 -6.94 10.60 -16.65
CA LYS A 95 -6.84 11.17 -18.00
C LYS A 95 -7.78 10.50 -19.00
N ASN A 96 -8.00 9.20 -18.84
CA ASN A 96 -8.90 8.41 -19.69
C ASN A 96 -10.37 8.42 -19.22
N ASN A 97 -10.70 9.14 -18.13
CA ASN A 97 -12.00 9.12 -17.47
C ASN A 97 -12.49 7.69 -17.13
N ASP A 98 -11.55 6.78 -16.82
CA ASP A 98 -11.79 5.37 -16.55
C ASP A 98 -12.11 5.16 -15.07
N LYS A 99 -13.37 5.43 -14.71
CA LYS A 99 -13.88 5.31 -13.34
C LYS A 99 -13.80 3.88 -12.79
N GLU A 100 -13.95 2.87 -13.64
CA GLU A 100 -13.88 1.47 -13.24
C GLU A 100 -12.47 1.13 -12.74
N LYS A 101 -11.46 1.55 -13.50
CA LYS A 101 -10.06 1.32 -13.13
C LYS A 101 -9.64 2.08 -11.87
N ILE A 102 -10.13 3.31 -11.69
CA ILE A 102 -9.92 4.08 -10.45
C ILE A 102 -10.50 3.32 -9.25
N ASN A 103 -11.75 2.85 -9.35
CA ASN A 103 -12.41 2.10 -8.28
C ASN A 103 -11.73 0.76 -8.01
N GLU A 104 -11.22 0.08 -9.04
CA GLU A 104 -10.46 -1.16 -8.89
C GLU A 104 -9.17 -0.92 -8.09
N LEU A 105 -8.42 0.15 -8.38
CA LEU A 105 -7.21 0.51 -7.64
C LEU A 105 -7.50 0.74 -6.16
N TYR A 106 -8.56 1.49 -5.84
CA TYR A 106 -8.99 1.70 -4.45
C TYR A 106 -9.37 0.40 -3.76
N ARG A 107 -10.21 -0.43 -4.39
CA ARG A 107 -10.70 -1.68 -3.80
C ARG A 107 -9.55 -2.64 -3.52
N ARG A 108 -8.57 -2.74 -4.43
CA ARG A 108 -7.36 -3.55 -4.24
C ARG A 108 -6.47 -2.99 -3.13
N GLY A 109 -6.23 -1.68 -3.12
CA GLY A 109 -5.43 -1.02 -2.07
C GLY A 109 -6.01 -1.21 -0.67
N ILE A 110 -7.32 -1.01 -0.51
CA ILE A 110 -8.04 -1.25 0.75
C ILE A 110 -7.95 -2.71 1.17
N ALA A 111 -8.12 -3.65 0.23
CA ALA A 111 -7.99 -5.08 0.53
C ALA A 111 -6.57 -5.46 0.99
N THR A 112 -5.53 -4.89 0.39
CA THR A 112 -4.14 -5.09 0.82
C THR A 112 -3.89 -4.55 2.23
N CYS A 113 -4.42 -3.38 2.56
CA CYS A 113 -4.33 -2.86 3.92
C CYS A 113 -5.04 -3.74 4.94
N LYS A 114 -6.22 -4.28 4.60
CA LYS A 114 -6.94 -5.22 5.47
C LYS A 114 -6.15 -6.50 5.76
N LYS A 115 -5.43 -7.04 4.77
CA LYS A 115 -4.51 -8.18 4.99
C LYS A 115 -3.38 -7.84 5.95
N SER A 116 -3.00 -6.58 6.02
CA SER A 116 -1.99 -6.07 6.96
C SER A 116 -2.58 -5.75 8.34
N GLY A 117 -3.82 -6.14 8.62
CA GLY A 117 -4.55 -5.82 9.85
C GLY A 117 -4.80 -4.31 10.03
N LEU A 118 -5.04 -3.61 8.91
CA LEU A 118 -5.40 -2.19 8.88
C LEU A 118 -6.71 -2.01 8.13
N THR A 119 -7.71 -1.48 8.81
CA THR A 119 -8.95 -1.04 8.16
C THR A 119 -8.77 0.37 7.62
N ILE A 120 -9.14 0.53 6.35
CA ILE A 120 -9.18 1.82 5.65
C ILE A 120 -10.64 2.18 5.44
N ASN A 121 -11.10 3.23 6.13
CA ASN A 121 -12.43 3.78 5.89
C ASN A 121 -12.31 4.99 4.97
N GLN A 122 -13.20 5.07 3.98
CA GLN A 122 -13.31 6.23 3.09
C GLN A 122 -14.62 6.96 3.37
N ALA A 123 -14.52 8.20 3.83
CA ALA A 123 -15.67 9.06 4.07
C ALA A 123 -15.36 10.49 3.59
N ASN A 124 -16.29 11.11 2.85
CA ASN A 124 -16.13 12.48 2.31
C ASN A 124 -14.81 12.69 1.56
N ASP A 125 -14.43 11.75 0.69
CA ASP A 125 -13.17 11.75 -0.06
C ASP A 125 -11.90 11.71 0.79
N LYS A 126 -12.01 11.38 2.08
CA LYS A 126 -10.89 11.18 3.00
C LYS A 126 -10.78 9.72 3.41
N PHE A 127 -9.54 9.27 3.55
CA PHE A 127 -9.14 8.01 4.11
C PHE A 127 -8.74 8.19 5.57
N THR A 128 -9.32 7.36 6.43
CA THR A 128 -8.90 7.16 7.82
C THR A 128 -8.36 5.74 7.97
N VAL A 129 -7.28 5.59 8.72
CA VAL A 129 -6.60 4.31 8.94
C VAL A 129 -6.80 3.90 10.40
N THR A 130 -7.25 2.68 10.64
CA THR A 130 -7.38 2.09 11.98
C THR A 130 -6.69 0.74 12.04
N VAL A 131 -6.20 0.36 13.22
CA VAL A 131 -5.64 -0.97 13.46
C VAL A 131 -6.78 -1.92 13.81
N ASP A 132 -6.78 -3.11 13.22
CA ASP A 132 -7.86 -4.09 13.44
C ASP A 132 -7.76 -4.77 14.82
N ASP A 133 -6.55 -4.97 15.34
CA ASP A 133 -6.27 -5.50 16.68
C ASP A 133 -5.28 -4.62 17.44
N ILE A 134 -5.65 -4.15 18.63
CA ILE A 134 -4.83 -3.26 19.48
C ILE A 134 -3.68 -4.03 20.17
N ASP A 135 -3.85 -5.33 20.39
CA ASP A 135 -2.93 -6.14 21.19
C ASP A 135 -1.58 -6.44 20.50
N ASP A 136 -1.51 -6.34 19.16
CA ASP A 136 -0.28 -6.58 18.38
C ASP A 136 0.54 -5.29 18.10
N ALA A 137 0.03 -4.13 18.53
CA ALA A 137 0.60 -2.81 18.23
C ALA A 137 1.27 -2.11 19.44
N LEU A 138 1.11 -2.64 20.66
CA LEU A 138 1.75 -2.18 21.90
C LEU A 138 2.88 -3.13 22.32
#